data_AF-A0A327QCP9-F1
#
_entry.id   AF-A0A327QCP9-F1
#
_cell.length_a   1.000
_cell.length_b   1.000
_cell.length_c   1.000
_cell.angle_alpha   90.00
_cell.angle_beta   90.00
_cell.angle_gamma   90.00
#
_symmetry.space_group_name_H-M   'P 1'
#
loop_
_entity.id
_entity.type
_entity.pdbx_description
1 polymer ?
#
loop_
_entity_poly.entity_id
_entity_poly.type
_entity_poly.pdbx_seq_one_letter_code
_entity_poly.pdbx_strand_id
1 'polypeptide(L)'
;MVTFKKFLDQEVKRLFLIVWPPCGEEKITDIDVSVGLVLGDEQHMHVITTDKDDKWTPSTYIESIPHEIFSWSDFPTRMKKWMKIDESDDLSYEFYEITHVDTFDKIVSQTISDVEILNIDENSPFGVKFVFENDYIVSSPISAGNTIETKAFNQQNKIHHFAKLWKARFSSLKYKLNSSAAS
;
A
#
# COMPACT_ATOMS: atom_id res chain seq x y z
N MET A 1 18.28 3.09 -5.22
CA MET A 1 17.01 3.01 -5.95
C MET A 1 16.28 1.76 -5.48
N VAL A 2 15.19 1.93 -4.73
CA VAL A 2 14.39 0.81 -4.23
C VAL A 2 13.75 0.13 -5.44
N THR A 3 14.05 -1.15 -5.64
CA THR A 3 13.64 -1.87 -6.84
C THR A 3 12.41 -2.70 -6.55
N PHE A 4 11.24 -2.20 -6.95
CA PHE A 4 9.97 -2.92 -6.87
C PHE A 4 9.88 -4.15 -7.81
N LYS A 5 10.89 -4.38 -8.67
CA LYS A 5 10.91 -5.56 -9.55
C LYS A 5 10.94 -6.88 -8.79
N LYS A 6 11.48 -6.90 -7.55
CA LYS A 6 11.55 -8.13 -6.73
C LYS A 6 10.19 -8.76 -6.43
N PHE A 7 9.12 -7.96 -6.52
CA PHE A 7 7.76 -8.41 -6.26
C PHE A 7 7.10 -9.08 -7.46
N LEU A 8 7.65 -8.91 -8.68
CA LEU A 8 7.09 -9.52 -9.88
C LEU A 8 7.09 -11.04 -9.76
N ASP A 9 5.98 -11.63 -10.19
CA ASP A 9 5.74 -13.07 -10.20
C ASP A 9 5.81 -13.74 -8.80
N GLN A 10 5.78 -12.94 -7.72
CA GLN A 10 5.69 -13.44 -6.36
C GLN A 10 4.23 -13.63 -5.94
N GLU A 11 3.96 -14.71 -5.20
CA GLU A 11 2.64 -14.98 -4.61
C GLU A 11 2.53 -14.32 -3.24
N VAL A 12 1.43 -13.60 -2.99
CA VAL A 12 1.13 -13.01 -1.68
C VAL A 12 0.50 -14.06 -0.77
N LYS A 13 1.19 -14.50 0.28
CA LYS A 13 0.65 -15.47 1.26
C LYS A 13 -0.08 -14.82 2.41
N ARG A 14 0.43 -13.69 2.91
CA ARG A 14 -0.20 -12.93 4.00
C ARG A 14 -0.22 -11.45 3.67
N LEU A 15 -1.25 -10.78 4.15
CA LEU A 15 -1.51 -9.38 3.86
C LEU A 15 -1.82 -8.64 5.16
N PHE A 16 -1.18 -7.49 5.35
CA PHE A 16 -1.32 -6.65 6.53
C PHE A 16 -1.64 -5.22 6.14
N LEU A 17 -2.46 -4.54 6.93
CA LEU A 17 -2.48 -3.09 6.98
C LEU A 17 -1.67 -2.61 8.17
N ILE A 18 -0.88 -1.56 7.94
CA ILE A 18 -0.16 -0.83 8.98
C ILE A 18 -0.81 0.54 9.04
N VAL A 19 -1.40 0.85 10.18
CA VAL A 19 -2.36 1.94 10.29
C VAL A 19 -1.89 2.90 11.36
N TRP A 20 -1.67 4.16 10.96
CA TRP A 20 -1.39 5.22 11.91
C TRP A 20 -2.71 5.82 12.40
N PRO A 21 -2.81 6.13 13.71
CA PRO A 21 -3.99 6.73 14.30
C PRO A 21 -4.41 8.02 13.57
N PRO A 22 -5.62 8.10 13.01
CA PRO A 22 -6.11 9.27 12.30
C PRO A 22 -6.67 10.32 13.28
N CYS A 23 -5.80 10.86 14.14
CA CYS A 23 -6.16 11.83 15.17
C CYS A 23 -6.74 13.10 14.55
N GLY A 24 -8.03 13.36 14.79
CA GLY A 24 -8.72 14.55 14.27
C GLY A 24 -9.03 14.55 12.77
N GLU A 25 -8.77 13.46 12.05
CA GLU A 25 -9.14 13.36 10.63
C GLU A 25 -10.67 13.37 10.47
N GLU A 26 -11.19 14.06 9.45
CA GLU A 26 -12.63 14.15 9.21
C GLU A 26 -13.20 12.87 8.56
N LYS A 27 -12.38 12.18 7.76
CA LYS A 27 -12.82 11.02 6.96
C LYS A 27 -11.90 9.83 7.14
N ILE A 28 -12.51 8.65 7.22
CA ILE A 28 -11.80 7.35 7.28
C ILE A 28 -10.91 7.08 6.05
N THR A 29 -11.13 7.85 5.00
CA THR A 29 -10.39 7.81 3.74
C THR A 29 -9.03 8.52 3.82
N ASP A 30 -8.85 9.39 4.82
CA ASP A 30 -7.64 10.18 5.00
C ASP A 30 -6.66 9.53 5.99
N ILE A 31 -6.97 8.32 6.43
CA ILE A 31 -6.12 7.53 7.32
C ILE A 31 -4.80 7.18 6.61
N ASP A 32 -3.71 7.41 7.33
CA ASP A 32 -2.38 6.96 6.91
C ASP A 32 -2.27 5.44 7.08
N VAL A 33 -2.21 4.76 5.93
CA VAL A 33 -2.20 3.31 5.81
C VAL A 33 -1.09 2.89 4.87
N SER A 34 -0.20 2.04 5.36
CA SER A 34 0.75 1.27 4.56
C SER A 34 0.29 -0.18 4.45
N VAL A 35 0.84 -0.92 3.48
CA VAL A 35 0.52 -2.35 3.31
C VAL A 35 1.76 -3.20 3.52
N GLY A 36 1.58 -4.30 4.23
CA GLY A 36 2.58 -5.33 4.43
C GLY A 36 2.25 -6.59 3.62
N LEU A 37 3.22 -7.07 2.84
CA LEU A 37 3.10 -8.31 2.04
C LEU A 37 4.07 -9.36 2.58
N VAL A 38 3.60 -10.57 2.86
CA VAL A 38 4.48 -11.73 3.04
C VAL A 38 4.40 -12.56 1.76
N LEU A 39 5.54 -12.78 1.12
CA LEU A 39 5.62 -13.42 -0.20
C LEU A 39 6.12 -14.86 -0.06
N GLY A 40 5.51 -15.79 -0.78
CA GLY A 40 5.89 -17.21 -0.71
C GLY A 40 6.02 -17.71 0.73
N ASP A 41 7.07 -18.48 1.02
CA ASP A 41 7.31 -19.04 2.36
C ASP A 41 8.20 -18.15 3.25
N GLU A 42 8.32 -16.86 2.94
CA GLU A 42 9.15 -15.92 3.69
C GLU A 42 8.65 -15.73 5.14
N GLN A 43 9.62 -15.51 6.03
CA GLN A 43 9.37 -15.27 7.46
C GLN A 43 9.42 -13.78 7.81
N HIS A 44 9.31 -12.91 6.81
CA HIS A 44 9.35 -11.47 6.97
C HIS A 44 8.29 -10.81 6.08
N MET A 45 7.99 -9.57 6.41
CA MET A 45 7.00 -8.76 5.72
C MET A 45 7.72 -7.67 4.92
N HIS A 46 7.30 -7.47 3.68
CA HIS A 46 7.66 -6.33 2.88
C HIS A 46 6.63 -5.22 3.07
N VAL A 47 7.05 -4.14 3.72
CA VAL A 47 6.22 -2.95 3.89
C VAL A 47 6.34 -2.09 2.65
N ILE A 48 5.21 -1.71 2.08
CA ILE A 48 5.07 -0.76 0.97
C ILE A 48 4.47 0.52 1.53
N THR A 49 5.18 1.64 1.34
CA THR A 49 4.82 2.93 1.91
C THR A 49 5.44 4.07 1.08
N THR A 50 5.40 5.29 1.60
CA THR A 50 6.18 6.43 1.09
C THR A 50 7.46 6.60 1.91
N ASP A 51 8.46 7.21 1.29
CA ASP A 51 9.72 7.54 1.97
C ASP A 51 9.42 8.55 3.09
N LYS A 52 9.95 8.29 4.29
CA LYS A 52 9.68 9.11 5.47
C LYS A 52 10.32 10.50 5.40
N ASP A 53 11.39 10.66 4.62
CA ASP A 53 12.15 11.91 4.55
C ASP A 53 11.45 12.92 3.63
N ASP A 54 10.83 12.45 2.54
CA ASP A 54 10.10 13.31 1.57
C ASP A 54 8.57 13.14 1.57
N LYS A 55 8.05 12.09 2.24
CA LYS A 55 6.62 11.72 2.31
C LYS A 55 5.95 11.55 0.96
N TRP A 56 6.72 11.26 -0.08
CA TRP A 56 6.30 11.35 -1.47
C TRP A 56 6.74 10.16 -2.30
N THR A 57 8.03 9.83 -2.25
CA THR A 57 8.63 8.80 -3.08
C THR A 57 8.12 7.42 -2.62
N PRO A 58 7.62 6.55 -3.52
CA PRO A 58 7.23 5.20 -3.12
C PRO A 58 8.45 4.41 -2.66
N SER A 59 8.33 3.76 -1.51
CA SER A 59 9.41 3.05 -0.84
C SER A 59 8.97 1.67 -0.33
N THR A 60 9.96 0.83 -0.04
CA THR A 60 9.72 -0.44 0.65
C THR A 60 10.90 -0.81 1.54
N TYR A 61 10.58 -1.44 2.67
CA TYR A 61 11.55 -2.04 3.58
C TYR A 61 11.06 -3.41 4.06
N ILE A 62 11.96 -4.13 4.72
CA ILE A 62 11.66 -5.43 5.33
C ILE A 62 11.45 -5.22 6.82
N GLU A 63 10.41 -5.84 7.36
CA GLU A 63 10.10 -5.85 8.78
C GLU A 63 9.79 -7.28 9.24
N SER A 64 10.06 -7.58 10.51
CA SER A 64 9.59 -8.82 11.13
C SER A 64 8.06 -8.87 11.16
N ILE A 65 7.49 -10.05 11.06
CA ILE A 65 6.05 -10.23 11.26
C ILE A 65 5.71 -9.81 12.71
N PRO A 66 4.74 -8.90 12.92
CA PRO A 66 4.45 -8.36 14.24
C PRO A 66 3.92 -9.44 15.18
N HIS A 67 4.30 -9.33 16.47
CA HIS A 67 3.76 -10.20 17.51
C HIS A 67 2.33 -9.79 17.93
N GLU A 68 2.05 -8.49 17.90
CA GLU A 68 0.74 -7.93 18.22
C GLU A 68 0.01 -7.59 16.93
N ILE A 69 -1.13 -8.25 16.70
CA ILE A 69 -1.96 -8.10 15.51
C ILE A 69 -3.40 -7.87 15.98
N PHE A 70 -4.00 -6.79 15.50
CA PHE A 70 -5.38 -6.45 15.76
C PHE A 70 -6.32 -7.13 14.76
N SER A 71 -7.52 -7.49 15.23
CA SER A 71 -8.54 -8.08 14.37
C SER A 71 -9.10 -7.04 13.40
N TRP A 72 -9.31 -7.44 12.15
CA TRP A 72 -10.02 -6.62 11.17
C TRP A 72 -11.43 -6.22 11.64
N SER A 73 -12.10 -7.05 12.44
CA SER A 73 -13.42 -6.72 13.01
C SER A 73 -13.40 -5.46 13.87
N ASP A 74 -12.26 -5.16 14.48
CA ASP A 74 -12.11 -4.02 15.40
C ASP A 74 -11.75 -2.74 14.65
N PHE A 75 -11.18 -2.86 13.45
CA PHE A 75 -10.68 -1.75 12.64
C PHE A 75 -11.70 -0.59 12.54
N PRO A 76 -12.98 -0.80 12.13
CA PRO A 76 -13.90 0.33 11.96
C PRO A 76 -14.21 1.05 13.28
N THR A 77 -14.28 0.32 14.39
CA THR A 77 -14.58 0.89 15.71
C THR A 77 -13.37 1.64 16.25
N ARG A 78 -12.16 1.09 16.06
CA ARG A 78 -10.91 1.72 16.49
C ARG A 78 -10.63 3.00 15.71
N MET A 79 -10.77 2.99 14.38
CA MET A 79 -10.61 4.22 13.57
C MET A 79 -11.54 5.33 14.04
N LYS A 80 -12.83 5.01 14.25
CA LYS A 80 -13.82 5.98 14.76
C LYS A 80 -13.50 6.51 16.14
N LYS A 81 -12.82 5.74 16.98
CA LYS A 81 -12.38 6.18 18.30
C LYS A 81 -11.19 7.13 18.17
N TRP A 82 -10.18 6.78 17.38
CA TRP A 82 -9.01 7.62 17.14
C TRP A 82 -9.34 8.95 16.47
N MET A 83 -10.26 8.97 15.52
CA MET A 83 -10.75 10.22 14.90
C MET A 83 -11.42 11.19 15.90
N LYS A 84 -11.74 10.73 17.13
CA LYS A 84 -12.35 11.55 18.19
C LYS A 84 -11.41 11.86 19.35
N ILE A 85 -10.19 11.34 19.34
CA ILE A 85 -9.20 11.59 20.40
C ILE A 85 -8.48 12.90 20.06
N ASP A 86 -8.40 13.81 21.03
CA ASP A 86 -7.47 14.95 20.99
C ASP A 86 -6.06 14.42 21.28
N GLU A 87 -5.04 14.91 20.56
CA GLU A 87 -3.65 14.41 20.38
C GLU A 87 -2.81 14.06 21.65
N SER A 88 -3.40 13.98 22.84
CA SER A 88 -2.72 13.76 24.13
C SER A 88 -2.37 12.31 24.48
N ASP A 89 -2.81 11.32 23.70
CA ASP A 89 -2.50 9.90 23.96
C ASP A 89 -1.21 9.48 23.20
N ASP A 90 -0.32 8.73 23.87
CA ASP A 90 0.82 8.05 23.22
C ASP A 90 0.29 6.93 22.31
N LEU A 91 -0.06 7.27 21.07
CA LEU A 91 -0.57 6.33 20.10
C LEU A 91 0.55 5.90 19.14
N SER A 92 0.76 4.58 19.02
CA SER A 92 1.58 4.00 17.94
C SER A 92 0.71 3.56 16.77
N TYR A 93 1.35 3.23 15.66
CA TYR A 93 0.68 2.50 14.58
C TYR A 93 0.29 1.10 15.03
N GLU A 94 -0.69 0.53 14.34
CA GLU A 94 -1.21 -0.82 14.59
C GLU A 94 -1.14 -1.68 13.34
N PHE A 95 -0.93 -2.98 13.53
CA PHE A 95 -0.98 -3.98 12.48
C PHE A 95 -2.32 -4.69 12.47
N TYR A 96 -2.94 -4.80 11.31
CA TYR A 96 -4.13 -5.59 11.08
C TYR A 96 -3.83 -6.67 10.06
N GLU A 97 -3.90 -7.94 10.45
CA GLU A 97 -3.79 -9.04 9.49
C GLU A 97 -5.12 -9.21 8.76
N ILE A 98 -5.08 -8.98 7.45
CA ILE A 98 -6.24 -9.00 6.56
C ILE A 98 -6.20 -10.17 5.58
N THR A 99 -5.33 -11.15 5.83
CA THR A 99 -5.15 -12.37 5.02
C THR A 99 -6.46 -13.14 4.77
N HIS A 100 -7.38 -13.15 5.73
CA HIS A 100 -8.65 -13.90 5.66
C HIS A 100 -9.88 -12.99 5.63
N VAL A 101 -9.72 -11.77 5.13
CA VAL A 101 -10.81 -10.79 5.02
C VAL A 101 -11.33 -10.79 3.59
N ASP A 102 -12.64 -11.00 3.43
CA ASP A 102 -13.31 -11.10 2.11
C ASP A 102 -13.00 -9.92 1.18
N THR A 103 -12.86 -8.71 1.73
CA THR A 103 -12.49 -7.49 0.98
C THR A 103 -11.16 -7.62 0.22
N PHE A 104 -10.27 -8.54 0.63
CA PHE A 104 -8.93 -8.73 0.06
C PHE A 104 -8.71 -10.14 -0.52
N ASP A 105 -9.78 -10.94 -0.70
CA ASP A 105 -9.70 -12.33 -1.16
C ASP A 105 -9.11 -12.47 -2.57
N LYS A 106 -9.22 -11.43 -3.41
CA LYS A 106 -8.67 -11.35 -4.78
C LYS A 106 -7.20 -10.91 -4.82
N ILE A 107 -6.56 -10.74 -3.67
CA ILE A 107 -5.15 -10.39 -3.53
C ILE A 107 -4.37 -11.53 -2.87
N VAL A 108 -4.93 -12.13 -1.82
CA VAL A 108 -4.29 -13.21 -1.08
C VAL A 108 -4.25 -14.49 -1.93
N SER A 109 -3.14 -15.23 -1.86
CA SER A 109 -2.82 -16.39 -2.71
C SER A 109 -2.76 -16.08 -4.21
N GLN A 110 -2.67 -14.80 -4.59
CA GLN A 110 -2.50 -14.39 -5.97
C GLN A 110 -1.05 -14.00 -6.25
N THR A 111 -0.64 -14.25 -7.49
CA THR A 111 0.66 -13.82 -8.01
C THR A 111 0.58 -12.37 -8.50
N ILE A 112 1.58 -11.57 -8.15
CA ILE A 112 1.76 -10.21 -8.65
C ILE A 112 2.17 -10.28 -10.12
N SER A 113 1.20 -10.08 -11.00
CA SER A 113 1.36 -10.22 -12.45
C SER A 113 2.14 -9.08 -13.10
N ASP A 114 2.09 -7.89 -12.50
CA ASP A 114 2.86 -6.71 -12.86
C ASP A 114 3.02 -5.78 -11.66
N VAL A 115 4.00 -4.89 -11.76
CA VAL A 115 4.20 -3.76 -10.86
C VAL A 115 4.35 -2.51 -11.70
N GLU A 116 3.48 -1.54 -11.50
CA GLU A 116 3.47 -0.29 -12.23
C GLU A 116 3.92 0.85 -11.31
N ILE A 117 4.88 1.65 -11.75
CA ILE A 117 5.28 2.86 -11.02
C ILE A 117 4.45 4.03 -11.53
N LEU A 118 3.79 4.74 -10.61
CA LEU A 118 3.08 5.99 -10.90
C LEU A 118 4.08 7.14 -10.89
N ASN A 119 4.05 7.91 -11.97
CA ASN A 119 4.99 8.99 -12.22
C ASN A 119 4.23 10.26 -12.59
N ILE A 120 4.58 11.42 -12.02
CA ILE A 120 4.04 12.73 -12.44
C ILE A 120 4.70 13.17 -13.75
N ASP A 121 5.99 12.95 -13.85
CA ASP A 121 6.81 13.04 -15.05
C ASP A 121 7.80 11.86 -15.09
N GLU A 122 8.60 11.72 -16.14
CA GLU A 122 9.46 10.54 -16.35
C GLU A 122 10.44 10.22 -15.20
N ASN A 123 10.73 11.18 -14.32
CA ASN A 123 11.73 11.05 -13.25
C ASN A 123 11.16 11.23 -11.83
N SER A 124 9.84 11.39 -11.69
CA SER A 124 9.20 11.72 -10.41
C SER A 124 8.20 10.64 -10.01
N PRO A 125 8.67 9.50 -9.48
CA PRO A 125 7.79 8.47 -8.96
C PRO A 125 7.10 8.96 -7.70
N PHE A 126 5.80 8.73 -7.61
CA PHE A 126 4.99 9.14 -6.46
C PHE A 126 4.02 8.03 -6.03
N GLY A 127 4.09 6.84 -6.62
CA GLY A 127 3.25 5.74 -6.19
C GLY A 127 3.65 4.44 -6.87
N VAL A 128 3.09 3.36 -6.36
CA VAL A 128 3.27 2.02 -6.92
C VAL A 128 1.94 1.28 -6.96
N LYS A 129 1.70 0.55 -8.04
CA LYS A 129 0.54 -0.31 -8.21
C LYS A 129 0.99 -1.75 -8.46
N PHE A 130 0.58 -2.64 -7.58
CA PHE A 130 0.70 -4.09 -7.74
C PHE A 130 -0.54 -4.60 -8.44
N VAL A 131 -0.37 -5.33 -9.54
CA VAL A 131 -1.46 -5.83 -10.37
C VAL A 131 -1.64 -7.32 -10.17
N PHE A 132 -2.84 -7.73 -9.78
CA PHE A 132 -3.26 -9.12 -9.66
C PHE A 132 -4.27 -9.45 -10.77
N GLU A 133 -4.60 -10.72 -10.97
CA GLU A 133 -5.56 -11.14 -12.01
C GLU A 133 -6.91 -10.44 -11.85
N ASN A 134 -7.41 -10.39 -10.61
CA ASN A 134 -8.76 -9.90 -10.31
C ASN A 134 -8.79 -8.66 -9.41
N ASP A 135 -7.65 -8.09 -9.02
CA ASP A 135 -7.56 -6.90 -8.17
C ASP A 135 -6.25 -6.12 -8.39
N TYR A 136 -6.05 -5.06 -7.61
CA TYR A 136 -4.82 -4.31 -7.52
C TYR A 136 -4.62 -3.80 -6.08
N ILE A 137 -3.38 -3.46 -5.76
CA ILE A 137 -3.07 -2.57 -4.64
C ILE A 137 -2.33 -1.37 -5.20
N VAL A 138 -2.85 -0.16 -4.96
CA VAL A 138 -2.13 1.08 -5.24
C VAL A 138 -1.72 1.72 -3.94
N SER A 139 -0.42 1.96 -3.78
CA SER A 139 0.15 2.75 -2.69
C SER A 139 0.52 4.13 -3.22
N SER A 140 0.08 5.18 -2.55
CA SER A 140 0.31 6.57 -2.96
C SER A 140 0.34 7.51 -1.75
N PRO A 141 1.04 8.66 -1.83
CA PRO A 141 1.10 9.64 -0.77
C PRO A 141 -0.26 10.29 -0.50
N ILE A 142 -0.45 10.65 0.76
CA ILE A 142 -1.47 11.59 1.26
C ILE A 142 -0.80 12.64 2.13
N SER A 143 -1.54 13.64 2.61
CA SER A 143 -1.00 14.70 3.49
C SER A 143 -0.30 14.15 4.72
N ALA A 144 -0.85 13.10 5.33
CA ALA A 144 -0.34 12.50 6.55
C ALA A 144 0.84 11.53 6.33
N GLY A 145 0.91 10.87 5.16
CA GLY A 145 1.85 9.79 4.89
C GLY A 145 1.49 9.01 3.63
N ASN A 146 1.06 7.76 3.78
CA ASN A 146 0.69 6.89 2.66
C ASN A 146 -0.78 6.48 2.75
N THR A 147 -1.36 6.09 1.62
CA THR A 147 -2.64 5.40 1.60
C THR A 147 -2.53 4.23 0.63
N ILE A 148 -3.39 3.23 0.85
CA ILE A 148 -3.64 2.20 -0.15
C ILE A 148 -5.06 2.25 -0.71
N GLU A 149 -5.23 1.80 -1.95
CA GLU A 149 -6.51 1.60 -2.64
C GLU A 149 -6.51 0.23 -3.32
N THR A 150 -7.63 -0.48 -3.25
CA THR A 150 -7.90 -1.71 -4.03
C THR A 150 -9.24 -1.58 -4.76
N LYS A 151 -9.67 -2.60 -5.50
CA LYS A 151 -11.02 -2.62 -6.07
C LYS A 151 -12.12 -2.62 -5.02
N ALA A 152 -11.87 -2.97 -3.76
CA ALA A 152 -12.90 -3.07 -2.72
C ALA A 152 -12.60 -2.25 -1.46
N PHE A 153 -11.36 -1.76 -1.29
CA PHE A 153 -10.94 -1.00 -0.13
C PHE A 153 -10.50 0.42 -0.52
N ASN A 154 -10.98 1.39 0.25
CA ASN A 154 -10.56 2.80 0.18
C ASN A 154 -10.62 3.42 -1.23
N GLN A 155 -11.70 3.10 -1.97
CA GLN A 155 -11.97 3.52 -3.35
C GLN A 155 -12.17 5.04 -3.47
N GLN A 156 -11.09 5.79 -3.49
CA GLN A 156 -11.16 7.25 -3.63
C GLN A 156 -10.97 7.71 -5.07
N ASN A 157 -10.72 6.78 -6.00
CA ASN A 157 -10.34 7.09 -7.38
C ASN A 157 -9.16 8.09 -7.40
N LYS A 158 -8.26 8.02 -6.41
CA LYS A 158 -7.13 8.96 -6.26
C LYS A 158 -6.28 8.96 -7.52
N ILE A 159 -6.10 7.78 -8.11
CA ILE A 159 -5.40 7.59 -9.39
C ILE A 159 -6.02 8.43 -10.51
N HIS A 160 -7.34 8.45 -10.63
CA HIS A 160 -8.02 9.25 -11.67
C HIS A 160 -7.87 10.74 -11.42
N HIS A 161 -7.88 11.15 -10.15
CA HIS A 161 -7.61 12.52 -9.75
C HIS A 161 -6.19 12.94 -10.12
N PHE A 162 -5.18 12.11 -9.83
CA PHE A 162 -3.78 12.35 -10.17
C PHE A 162 -3.53 12.35 -11.68
N ALA A 163 -4.12 11.40 -12.42
CA ALA A 163 -4.01 11.35 -13.88
C ALA A 163 -4.54 12.64 -14.54
N LYS A 164 -5.63 13.22 -14.00
CA LYS A 164 -6.21 14.46 -14.51
C LYS A 164 -5.40 15.71 -14.16
N LEU A 165 -5.00 15.86 -12.90
CA LEU A 165 -4.36 17.09 -12.42
C LEU A 165 -2.87 17.18 -12.78
N TRP A 166 -2.16 16.05 -12.76
CA TRP A 166 -0.70 16.01 -12.80
C TRP A 166 -0.14 15.33 -14.04
N LYS A 167 -0.99 14.98 -15.03
CA LYS A 167 -0.63 14.17 -16.22
C LYS A 167 0.05 12.86 -15.83
N ALA A 168 -0.28 12.30 -14.67
CA ALA A 168 0.38 11.13 -14.14
C ALA A 168 0.28 9.93 -15.09
N ARG A 169 1.36 9.16 -15.19
CA ARG A 169 1.47 7.97 -16.06
C ARG A 169 1.95 6.76 -15.28
N PHE A 170 1.40 5.60 -15.60
CA PHE A 170 1.89 4.32 -15.13
C PHE A 170 3.02 3.83 -16.05
N SER A 171 4.11 3.37 -15.43
CA SER A 171 5.19 2.67 -16.11
C SER A 171 5.27 1.24 -15.60
N SER A 172 4.84 0.28 -16.42
CA SER A 172 4.96 -1.15 -16.13
C SER A 172 6.42 -1.57 -16.01
N LEU A 173 6.74 -2.35 -14.97
CA LEU A 173 8.06 -2.94 -14.77
C LEU A 173 8.23 -4.25 -15.55
N LYS A 174 7.14 -4.98 -15.86
CA LYS A 174 7.20 -6.20 -16.68
C LYS A 174 7.70 -5.92 -18.10
N TYR A 175 7.16 -4.90 -18.77
CA TYR A 175 7.57 -4.58 -20.14
C TYR A 175 9.00 -4.04 -20.27
N LYS A 176 9.54 -3.39 -19.22
CA LYS A 176 10.94 -2.92 -19.20
C LYS A 176 11.98 -4.07 -19.13
N LEU A 177 11.59 -5.27 -18.69
CA LEU A 177 12.47 -6.44 -18.71
C LEU A 177 12.65 -7.00 -20.12
N ASN A 178 11.57 -7.03 -20.91
CA ASN A 178 11.60 -7.57 -22.26
C ASN A 178 12.36 -6.67 -23.25
N SER A 179 12.39 -5.35 -23.02
CA SER A 179 13.13 -4.41 -23.88
C SER A 179 14.63 -4.34 -23.58
N SER A 180 15.07 -4.71 -22.37
CA SER A 180 16.49 -4.72 -21.96
C SER A 180 17.18 -6.06 -22.21
N ALA A 181 16.42 -7.14 -22.40
CA ALA A 181 16.95 -8.43 -22.87
C ALA A 181 17.09 -8.51 -24.41
N ALA A 182 16.58 -7.51 -25.13
CA ALA A 182 16.59 -7.44 -26.60
C ALA A 182 17.63 -6.45 -27.17
N SER A 183 18.48 -5.88 -26.32
CA SER A 183 19.53 -4.91 -26.67
C SER A 183 20.93 -5.46 -26.44
#